data_AF-A0A0S7XTX8-F1
#
_entry.id   AF-A0A0S7XTX8-F1
#
_cell.length_a   1.000
_cell.length_b   1.000
_cell.length_c   1.000
_cell.angle_alpha   90.00
_cell.angle_beta   90.00
_cell.angle_gamma   90.00
#
_symmetry.space_group_name_H-M   'P 1'
#
loop_
_entity.id
_entity.type
_entity.pdbx_description
1 polymer ?
#
loop_
_entity_poly.entity_id
_entity_poly.type
_entity_poly.pdbx_seq_one_letter_code
_entity_poly.pdbx_strand_id
1 'polypeptide(L)'
;LKEYGGSLRKMREVDGEKLRKELLEVHGIGPETADSILLYALDKPTFVVDAYTKRIGNRVGLFKFSDYHEIKEFFEKNLSKELEMYKEYHALLVELGKNYCKTKPECSDCPIRRYCDWVRH
;
A
#
# COMPACT_ATOMS: atom_id res chain seq x y z
N LEU A 1 17.10 -12.28 7.24
CA LEU A 1 17.09 -11.35 8.42
C LEU A 1 18.21 -11.58 9.44
N LYS A 2 18.41 -12.80 9.99
CA LYS A 2 19.51 -13.09 10.94
C LYS A 2 20.89 -12.75 10.36
N GLU A 3 21.06 -12.93 9.06
CA GLU A 3 22.26 -12.60 8.29
C GLU A 3 22.62 -11.10 8.33
N TYR A 4 21.64 -10.22 8.53
CA TYR A 4 21.87 -8.78 8.68
C TYR A 4 22.06 -8.36 10.15
N GLY A 5 21.96 -9.30 11.10
CA GLY A 5 22.02 -9.02 12.53
C GLY A 5 20.95 -8.04 13.01
N GLY A 6 19.79 -7.97 12.34
CA GLY A 6 18.74 -6.98 12.62
C GLY A 6 19.11 -5.54 12.27
N SER A 7 20.22 -5.31 11.55
CA SER A 7 20.67 -3.96 11.19
C SER A 7 19.92 -3.42 9.97
N LEU A 8 19.04 -2.44 10.19
CA LEU A 8 18.35 -1.71 9.11
C LEU A 8 19.33 -1.07 8.12
N ARG A 9 20.50 -0.60 8.60
CA ARG A 9 21.54 -0.01 7.75
C ARG A 9 22.04 -1.00 6.70
N LYS A 10 22.36 -2.23 7.12
CA LYS A 10 22.81 -3.29 6.20
C LYS A 10 21.70 -3.68 5.22
N MET A 11 20.47 -3.76 5.69
CA MET A 11 19.32 -4.12 4.85
C MET A 11 19.02 -3.07 3.78
N ARG A 12 19.26 -1.79 4.04
CA ARG A 12 19.08 -0.70 3.06
C ARG A 12 20.00 -0.83 1.84
N GLU A 13 21.17 -1.45 2.00
CA GLU A 13 22.12 -1.65 0.90
C GLU A 13 21.75 -2.83 -0.01
N VAL A 14 20.82 -3.70 0.43
CA VAL A 14 20.36 -4.86 -0.34
C VAL A 14 19.33 -4.44 -1.38
N ASP A 15 19.32 -5.13 -2.52
CA ASP A 15 18.25 -5.02 -3.52
C ASP A 15 16.86 -5.26 -2.88
N GLY A 16 15.88 -4.44 -3.29
CA GLY A 16 14.54 -4.45 -2.70
C GLY A 16 13.76 -5.73 -2.99
N GLU A 17 13.89 -6.29 -4.20
CA GLU A 17 13.17 -7.51 -4.58
C GLU A 17 13.73 -8.73 -3.85
N LYS A 18 15.06 -8.83 -3.77
CA LYS A 18 15.73 -9.87 -2.98
C LYS A 18 15.25 -9.83 -1.53
N LEU A 19 15.27 -8.64 -0.92
CA LEU A 19 14.88 -8.47 0.46
C LEU A 19 13.39 -8.75 0.69
N ARG A 20 12.52 -8.41 -0.27
CA ARG A 20 11.10 -8.77 -0.23
C ARG A 20 10.88 -10.28 -0.14
N LYS A 21 11.60 -11.06 -0.95
CA LYS A 21 11.53 -12.53 -0.92
C LYS A 21 11.94 -13.07 0.45
N GLU A 22 13.06 -12.59 0.99
CA GLU A 22 13.53 -13.00 2.32
C GLU A 22 12.57 -12.60 3.45
N LEU A 23 11.89 -11.45 3.35
CA LEU A 23 10.87 -11.03 4.31
C LEU A 23 9.65 -11.95 4.28
N LEU A 24 9.21 -12.36 3.10
CA LEU A 24 8.06 -13.26 2.92
C LEU A 24 8.32 -14.70 3.40
N GLU A 25 9.57 -15.11 3.53
CA GLU A 25 9.95 -16.41 4.12
C GLU A 25 9.84 -16.40 5.66
N VAL A 26 9.71 -15.23 6.29
CA VAL A 26 9.58 -15.12 7.74
C VAL A 26 8.14 -15.43 8.15
N HIS A 27 7.97 -16.45 9.00
CA HIS A 27 6.67 -16.82 9.54
C HIS A 27 5.94 -15.62 10.17
N GLY A 28 4.74 -15.33 9.66
CA GLY A 28 3.90 -14.21 10.10
C GLY A 28 4.07 -12.91 9.31
N ILE A 29 5.02 -12.83 8.38
CA ILE A 29 5.15 -11.69 7.47
C ILE A 29 4.41 -11.97 6.16
N GLY A 30 3.28 -11.29 5.96
CA GLY A 30 2.56 -11.29 4.68
C GLY A 30 3.04 -10.18 3.73
N PRO A 31 2.50 -10.12 2.50
CA PRO A 31 2.84 -9.11 1.50
C PRO A 31 2.73 -7.67 2.00
N GLU A 32 1.64 -7.33 2.70
CA GLU A 32 1.42 -6.00 3.26
C GLU A 32 2.53 -5.60 4.24
N THR A 33 2.89 -6.50 5.16
CA THR A 33 3.95 -6.27 6.14
C THR A 33 5.32 -6.16 5.47
N ALA A 34 5.61 -7.03 4.50
CA ALA A 34 6.86 -7.00 3.76
C ALA A 34 7.04 -5.67 3.01
N ASP A 35 6.02 -5.25 2.25
CA ASP A 35 6.07 -4.00 1.49
C ASP A 35 6.06 -2.77 2.42
N SER A 36 5.41 -2.83 3.59
CA SER A 36 5.47 -1.76 4.60
C SER A 36 6.87 -1.59 5.17
N ILE A 37 7.57 -2.69 5.47
CA ILE A 37 8.97 -2.66 5.95
C ILE A 37 9.87 -2.05 4.88
N LEU A 38 9.73 -2.50 3.63
CA LEU A 38 10.49 -1.99 2.50
C LEU A 38 10.27 -0.49 2.29
N LEU A 39 9.01 -0.05 2.25
CA LEU A 39 8.65 1.34 1.98
C LEU A 39 9.06 2.28 3.11
N TYR A 40 8.71 1.96 4.35
CA TYR A 40 8.83 2.89 5.47
C TYR A 40 10.12 2.72 6.29
N ALA A 41 10.57 1.50 6.54
CA ALA A 41 11.75 1.26 7.37
C ALA A 41 13.05 1.29 6.55
N LEU A 42 12.97 0.93 5.26
CA LEU A 42 14.14 0.72 4.40
C LEU A 42 14.22 1.65 3.20
N ASP A 43 13.24 2.55 3.03
CA ASP A 43 13.21 3.56 1.97
C ASP A 43 13.37 2.96 0.56
N LYS A 44 12.73 1.79 0.33
CA LYS A 44 12.67 1.13 -0.98
C LYS A 44 11.32 1.44 -1.65
N PRO A 45 11.31 1.92 -2.91
CA PRO A 45 10.06 2.26 -3.59
C PRO A 45 9.27 0.99 -3.94
N THR A 46 8.31 0.65 -3.09
CA THR A 46 7.30 -0.40 -3.30
C THR A 46 5.95 0.10 -2.81
N PHE A 47 4.86 -0.17 -3.53
CA PHE A 47 3.53 0.27 -3.10
C PHE A 47 2.93 -0.70 -2.08
N VAL A 48 2.36 -0.16 -1.00
CA VAL A 48 1.70 -0.93 0.07
C VAL A 48 0.21 -1.03 -0.21
N VAL A 49 -0.34 -2.25 -0.14
CA VAL A 49 -1.78 -2.50 -0.34
C VAL A 49 -2.40 -3.03 0.95
N ASP A 50 -3.13 -2.19 1.66
CA ASP A 50 -3.86 -2.57 2.87
C ASP A 50 -5.39 -2.68 2.63
N ALA A 51 -6.14 -2.88 3.71
CA ALA A 51 -7.60 -2.94 3.66
C ALA A 51 -8.27 -1.61 3.24
N TYR A 52 -7.63 -0.45 3.48
CA TYR A 52 -8.12 0.84 3.02
C TYR A 52 -7.96 0.95 1.51
N THR A 53 -6.77 0.67 0.99
CA THR A 53 -6.46 0.66 -0.46
C THR A 53 -7.46 -0.21 -1.22
N LYS A 54 -7.66 -1.45 -0.77
CA LYS A 54 -8.60 -2.39 -1.40
C LYS A 54 -10.03 -1.84 -1.42
N ARG A 55 -10.52 -1.35 -0.28
CA ARG A 55 -11.90 -0.86 -0.14
C ARG A 55 -12.13 0.41 -0.95
N ILE A 56 -11.21 1.36 -0.87
CA ILE A 56 -11.32 2.65 -1.56
C ILE A 56 -11.25 2.43 -3.06
N GLY A 57 -10.27 1.67 -3.56
CA GLY A 57 -10.12 1.43 -4.99
C GLY A 57 -11.35 0.76 -5.61
N ASN A 58 -11.92 -0.25 -4.95
CA ASN A 58 -13.16 -0.90 -5.40
C ASN A 58 -14.37 0.04 -5.37
N ARG A 59 -14.50 0.89 -4.35
CA ARG A 59 -15.63 1.85 -4.25
C ARG A 59 -15.53 2.98 -5.26
N VAL A 60 -14.33 3.52 -5.45
CA VAL A 60 -14.09 4.61 -6.39
C VAL A 60 -14.23 4.13 -7.83
N GLY A 61 -14.02 2.83 -8.10
CA GLY A 61 -14.04 2.27 -9.44
C GLY A 61 -12.67 2.24 -10.11
N LEU A 62 -11.57 2.35 -9.33
CA LEU A 62 -10.20 2.33 -9.87
C LEU A 62 -9.85 0.97 -10.50
N PHE A 63 -10.39 -0.10 -9.95
CA PHE A 63 -10.16 -1.47 -10.41
C PHE A 63 -11.29 -2.41 -9.94
N LYS A 64 -11.31 -3.62 -10.51
CA LYS A 64 -12.30 -4.68 -10.20
C LYS A 64 -11.69 -5.96 -9.63
N PHE A 65 -10.38 -5.98 -9.41
CA PHE A 65 -9.65 -7.12 -8.83
C PHE A 65 -9.44 -6.93 -7.33
N SER A 66 -9.18 -8.04 -6.63
CA SER A 66 -8.99 -8.08 -5.17
C SER A 66 -7.65 -8.67 -4.73
N ASP A 67 -6.88 -9.24 -5.66
CA ASP A 67 -5.56 -9.78 -5.36
C ASP A 67 -4.59 -8.66 -4.98
N TYR A 68 -3.71 -8.94 -4.01
CA TYR A 68 -2.74 -7.96 -3.53
C TYR A 68 -1.76 -7.54 -4.63
N HIS A 69 -1.24 -8.49 -5.41
CA HIS A 69 -0.20 -8.25 -6.39
C HIS A 69 -0.76 -7.49 -7.59
N GLU A 70 -1.97 -7.82 -8.05
CA GLU A 70 -2.65 -7.06 -9.11
C GLU A 70 -2.88 -5.60 -8.71
N ILE A 71 -3.30 -5.34 -7.46
CA ILE A 71 -3.50 -3.97 -6.96
C ILE A 71 -2.17 -3.23 -6.85
N LYS A 72 -1.14 -3.89 -6.32
CA LYS A 72 0.21 -3.29 -6.22
C LYS A 72 0.73 -2.89 -7.60
N GLU A 73 0.66 -3.80 -8.57
CA GLU A 73 1.10 -3.55 -9.94
C GLU A 73 0.33 -2.40 -10.58
N PHE A 74 -1.00 -2.33 -10.34
CA PHE A 74 -1.81 -1.22 -10.82
C PHE A 74 -1.29 0.13 -10.33
N PHE A 75 -0.97 0.30 -9.05
CA PHE A 75 -0.44 1.56 -8.55
C PHE A 75 0.97 1.84 -9.06
N GLU A 76 1.87 0.85 -9.05
CA GLU A 76 3.26 1.03 -9.49
C GLU A 76 3.41 1.28 -11.00
N LYS A 77 2.42 0.89 -11.80
CA LYS A 77 2.33 1.20 -13.23
C LYS A 77 1.81 2.61 -13.51
N ASN A 78 0.97 3.16 -12.63
CA ASN A 78 0.27 4.43 -12.88
C ASN A 78 0.81 5.62 -12.06
N LEU A 79 1.63 5.38 -11.04
CA LEU A 79 2.30 6.41 -10.26
C LEU A 79 3.77 6.58 -10.67
N SER A 80 4.38 7.72 -10.36
CA SER A 80 5.84 7.86 -10.50
C SER A 80 6.54 6.89 -9.53
N LYS A 81 7.63 6.26 -9.99
CA LYS A 81 8.40 5.28 -9.20
C LYS A 81 9.32 5.95 -8.16
N GLU A 82 8.78 6.95 -7.47
CA GLU A 82 9.48 7.73 -6.46
C GLU A 82 9.05 7.28 -5.06
N LEU A 83 10.01 7.23 -4.14
CA LEU A 83 9.77 6.80 -2.77
C LEU A 83 8.69 7.64 -2.08
N GLU A 84 8.81 8.97 -2.20
CA GLU A 84 7.89 9.90 -1.53
C GLU A 84 6.49 9.86 -2.13
N MET A 85 6.36 9.64 -3.45
CA MET A 85 5.07 9.41 -4.11
C MET A 85 4.32 8.24 -3.48
N TYR A 86 4.99 7.10 -3.25
CA TYR A 86 4.35 5.92 -2.67
C TYR A 86 4.01 6.12 -1.19
N LYS A 87 4.89 6.76 -0.41
CA LYS A 87 4.61 7.09 1.00
C LYS A 87 3.40 8.01 1.12
N GLU A 88 3.37 9.09 0.34
CA GLU A 88 2.30 10.09 0.37
C GLU A 88 0.98 9.50 -0.10
N TYR A 89 0.97 8.81 -1.25
CA TYR A 89 -0.27 8.25 -1.79
C TYR A 89 -0.88 7.20 -0.85
N HIS A 90 -0.06 6.31 -0.28
CA HIS A 90 -0.53 5.36 0.73
C HIS A 90 -1.07 6.09 1.97
N ALA A 91 -0.39 7.11 2.47
CA ALA A 91 -0.86 7.90 3.61
C ALA A 91 -2.21 8.58 3.33
N LEU A 92 -2.41 9.12 2.12
CA LEU A 92 -3.68 9.73 1.71
C LEU A 92 -4.83 8.71 1.64
N LEU A 93 -4.57 7.49 1.16
CA LEU A 93 -5.56 6.41 1.18
C LEU A 93 -5.94 6.03 2.61
N VAL A 94 -4.96 5.90 3.50
CA VAL A 94 -5.18 5.62 4.92
C VAL A 94 -6.01 6.74 5.57
N GLU A 95 -5.67 8.00 5.33
CA GLU A 95 -6.37 9.17 5.87
C GLU A 95 -7.83 9.23 5.37
N LEU A 96 -8.02 9.05 4.06
CA LEU A 96 -9.34 8.99 3.45
C LEU A 96 -10.17 7.84 4.03
N GLY A 97 -9.55 6.66 4.18
CA GLY A 97 -10.18 5.45 4.65
C GLY A 97 -10.58 5.49 6.12
N LYS A 98 -9.78 6.17 6.95
CA LYS A 98 -10.04 6.39 8.38
C LYS A 98 -11.15 7.42 8.60
N ASN A 99 -11.13 8.53 7.87
CA ASN A 99 -12.00 9.67 8.18
C ASN A 99 -13.30 9.71 7.39
N TYR A 100 -13.29 9.24 6.13
CA TYR A 100 -14.45 9.37 5.24
C TYR A 100 -14.94 8.01 4.72
N CYS A 101 -14.06 7.25 4.06
CA CYS A 101 -14.38 5.99 3.41
C CYS A 101 -14.29 4.79 4.38
N LYS A 102 -14.88 4.95 5.58
CA LYS A 102 -15.03 3.91 6.60
C LYS A 102 -15.93 2.77 6.10
N THR A 103 -16.05 1.67 6.85
CA THR A 103 -16.97 0.56 6.50
C THR A 103 -18.39 1.08 6.26
N LYS A 104 -18.88 1.97 7.12
CA LYS A 104 -20.04 2.84 6.87
C LYS A 104 -19.52 4.22 6.46
N PRO A 105 -19.49 4.56 5.16
CA PRO A 105 -18.79 5.77 4.70
C PRO A 105 -19.62 7.04 4.93
N GLU A 106 -18.92 8.14 5.16
CA GLU A 106 -19.45 9.50 5.26
C GLU A 106 -19.24 10.21 3.92
N CYS A 107 -20.12 9.93 2.96
CA CYS A 107 -19.92 10.36 1.57
C CYS A 107 -20.27 11.83 1.29
N SER A 108 -21.08 12.47 2.12
CA SER A 108 -21.46 13.89 1.98
C SER A 108 -20.23 14.80 1.97
N ASP A 109 -19.31 14.55 2.90
CA ASP A 109 -18.14 15.38 3.16
C ASP A 109 -16.85 14.76 2.63
N CYS A 110 -16.96 13.66 1.88
CA CYS A 110 -15.82 12.98 1.31
C CYS A 110 -15.15 13.84 0.22
N PRO A 111 -13.84 14.15 0.34
CA PRO A 111 -13.16 15.09 -0.57
C PRO A 111 -13.10 14.59 -2.02
N ILE A 112 -13.25 13.28 -2.23
CA ILE A 112 -13.23 12.66 -3.56
C ILE A 112 -14.64 12.26 -4.05
N ARG A 113 -15.72 12.69 -3.38
CA ARG A 113 -17.10 12.26 -3.71
C ARG A 113 -17.44 12.42 -5.18
N ARG A 114 -17.00 13.52 -5.80
CA ARG A 114 -17.25 13.84 -7.22
C ARG A 114 -16.58 12.88 -8.21
N TYR A 115 -15.62 12.08 -7.75
CA TYR A 115 -14.87 11.11 -8.55
C TYR A 115 -15.18 9.66 -8.15
N CYS A 116 -16.16 9.43 -7.28
CA CYS A 116 -16.41 8.13 -6.69
C CYS A 116 -17.70 7.52 -7.27
N ASP A 117 -17.56 6.35 -7.89
CA ASP A 117 -18.67 5.60 -8.50
C ASP A 117 -19.57 4.92 -7.46
N TRP A 118 -19.16 4.88 -6.19
CA TRP A 118 -19.95 4.26 -5.14
C TRP A 118 -21.24 5.03 -4.86
N VAL A 119 -22.37 4.39 -5.16
CA VAL A 119 -23.70 4.81 -4.72
C VAL A 119 -24.16 3.83 -3.66
N ARG A 120 -24.56 4.36 -2.50
CA ARG A 120 -25.10 3.54 -1.41
C ARG A 120 -26.34 2.81 -1.93
N HIS A 121 -26.33 1.48 -1.92
CA HIS A 121 -27.53 0.66 -2.01
C HIS A 121 -28.22 0.64 -0.64
#